data_AF-A0A7S1HYA6-F1
#
_entry.id   AF-A0A7S1HYA6-F1
#
_cell.length_a   1.000
_cell.length_b   1.000
_cell.length_c   1.000
_cell.angle_alpha   90.00
_cell.angle_beta   90.00
_cell.angle_gamma   90.00
#
_symmetry.space_group_name_H-M   'P 1'
#
loop_
_entity.id
_entity.type
_entity.pdbx_description
1 polymer ?
#
loop_
_entity_poly.entity_id
_entity_poly.type
_entity_poly.pdbx_seq_one_letter_code
_entity_poly.pdbx_strand_id
1 'polypeptide(L)'
;SSGDAAQFLLLLNDVYPGYALDSTTHLQVERKVEEVCADWALVGGPTFKEKCAALYEANRFYPALILTGAPGSGKTTACTVVRQALTKVLSCPHKEERFTARLITAQQMFGNHDPVTGLWQDGLFTQMWRRANAQPPSTGANGCLQSSDSAQAPASP
;
A
#
# COMPACT_ATOMS: atom_id res chain seq x y z
N SER A 1 20.09 1.49 -13.78
CA SER A 1 20.69 0.89 -12.57
C SER A 1 20.00 -0.44 -12.32
N SER A 2 20.52 -1.53 -12.90
CA SER A 2 19.81 -2.83 -12.99
C SER A 2 20.69 -4.02 -12.61
N GLY A 3 21.87 -3.79 -12.02
CA GLY A 3 22.83 -4.86 -11.68
C GLY A 3 22.84 -5.26 -10.21
N ASP A 4 22.42 -4.38 -9.31
CA ASP A 4 22.55 -4.57 -7.86
C ASP A 4 21.74 -5.78 -7.35
N ALA A 5 20.52 -5.96 -7.86
CA ALA A 5 19.69 -7.12 -7.52
C ALA A 5 20.37 -8.45 -7.90
N ALA A 6 21.03 -8.52 -9.07
CA ALA A 6 21.74 -9.73 -9.49
C ALA A 6 22.98 -9.99 -8.61
N GLN A 7 23.70 -8.94 -8.24
CA GLN A 7 24.85 -9.02 -7.36
C GLN A 7 24.47 -9.46 -5.94
N PHE A 8 23.34 -8.96 -5.43
CA PHE A 8 22.78 -9.38 -4.15
C PHE A 8 22.43 -10.88 -4.15
N LEU A 9 21.81 -11.40 -5.22
CA LEU A 9 21.47 -12.82 -5.32
C LEU A 9 22.71 -13.73 -5.33
N LEU A 10 23.81 -13.30 -5.97
CA LEU A 10 25.08 -14.04 -5.94
C LEU A 10 25.65 -14.11 -4.52
N LEU A 11 25.69 -12.98 -3.82
CA LEU A 11 26.13 -12.94 -2.42
C LEU A 11 25.25 -13.83 -1.52
N LEU A 12 23.94 -13.85 -1.78
CA LEU A 12 23.00 -14.64 -1.00
C LEU A 12 23.26 -16.14 -1.17
N ASN A 13 23.56 -16.57 -2.40
CA ASN A 13 23.95 -17.96 -2.67
C ASN A 13 25.27 -18.34 -1.99
N ASP A 14 26.23 -17.41 -1.91
CA ASP A 14 27.52 -17.65 -1.24
C ASP A 14 27.38 -17.73 0.29
N VAL A 15 26.48 -16.95 0.90
CA VAL A 15 26.27 -16.92 2.35
C VAL A 15 25.32 -18.05 2.82
N TYR A 16 24.32 -18.41 2.02
CA TYR A 16 23.32 -19.43 2.34
C TYR A 16 23.24 -20.52 1.25
N PRO A 17 24.29 -21.35 1.10
CA PRO A 17 24.32 -22.38 0.06
C PRO A 17 23.22 -23.43 0.31
N GLY A 18 22.43 -23.73 -0.73
CA GLY A 18 21.37 -24.74 -0.70
C GLY A 18 20.00 -24.27 -0.21
N TYR A 19 19.84 -22.99 0.15
CA TYR A 19 18.54 -22.42 0.47
C TYR A 19 17.82 -21.93 -0.81
N ALA A 20 16.65 -22.49 -1.11
CA ALA A 20 15.82 -22.03 -2.22
C ALA A 20 14.96 -20.83 -1.79
N LEU A 21 14.94 -19.77 -2.60
CA LEU A 21 14.08 -18.62 -2.36
C LEU A 21 12.64 -18.97 -2.74
N ASP A 22 11.75 -18.97 -1.76
CA ASP A 22 10.32 -19.18 -2.00
C ASP A 22 9.69 -17.91 -2.60
N SER A 23 9.05 -18.04 -3.75
CA SER A 23 8.23 -16.98 -4.33
C SER A 23 6.83 -17.02 -3.71
N THR A 24 6.54 -16.10 -2.80
CA THR A 24 5.19 -15.95 -2.24
C THR A 24 4.25 -15.44 -3.33
N THR A 25 3.35 -16.29 -3.81
CA THR A 25 2.44 -15.95 -4.91
C THR A 25 1.05 -15.64 -4.39
N HIS A 26 0.54 -14.42 -4.61
CA HIS A 26 -0.80 -13.99 -4.20
C HIS A 26 -1.79 -14.06 -5.36
N LEU A 27 -2.12 -15.29 -5.78
CA LEU A 27 -2.89 -15.58 -6.99
C LEU A 27 -4.23 -14.81 -7.08
N GLN A 28 -4.93 -14.62 -5.95
CA GLN A 28 -6.21 -13.90 -5.93
C GLN A 28 -6.03 -12.41 -6.27
N VAL A 29 -5.00 -11.78 -5.70
CA VAL A 29 -4.70 -10.36 -5.92
C VAL A 29 -4.18 -10.15 -7.34
N GLU A 30 -3.27 -11.01 -7.81
CA GLU A 30 -2.75 -10.95 -9.18
C GLU A 30 -3.87 -11.06 -10.22
N ARG A 31 -4.80 -11.99 -10.05
CA ARG A 31 -5.97 -12.12 -10.94
C ARG A 31 -6.81 -10.85 -10.94
N LYS A 32 -7.08 -10.25 -9.77
CA LYS A 32 -7.84 -8.99 -9.68
C LYS A 32 -7.08 -7.79 -10.26
N VAL A 33 -5.75 -7.77 -10.15
CA VAL A 33 -4.91 -6.77 -10.81
C VAL A 33 -5.05 -6.86 -12.33
N GLU A 34 -5.05 -8.07 -12.89
CA GLU A 34 -5.27 -8.28 -14.33
C GLU A 34 -6.66 -7.81 -14.78
N GLU A 35 -7.71 -8.18 -14.04
CA GLU A 35 -9.07 -7.72 -14.32
C GLU A 35 -9.15 -6.18 -14.30
N VAL A 36 -8.58 -5.52 -13.29
CA VAL A 36 -8.57 -4.05 -13.19
C VAL A 36 -7.73 -3.41 -14.31
N CYS A 37 -6.62 -4.03 -14.71
CA CYS A 37 -5.84 -3.54 -15.85
C CYS A 37 -6.66 -3.58 -17.14
N ALA A 38 -7.42 -4.66 -17.36
CA ALA A 38 -8.30 -4.79 -18.52
C ALA A 38 -9.42 -3.74 -18.49
N ASP A 39 -10.07 -3.53 -17.34
CA ASP A 39 -11.13 -2.52 -17.16
C ASP A 39 -10.64 -1.10 -17.48
N TRP A 40 -9.38 -0.81 -17.17
CA TRP A 40 -8.75 0.50 -17.38
C TRP A 40 -8.01 0.61 -18.72
N ALA A 41 -8.12 -0.40 -19.59
CA ALA A 41 -7.39 -0.49 -20.86
C ALA A 41 -5.87 -0.28 -20.70
N LEU A 42 -5.29 -0.77 -19.59
CA LEU A 42 -3.87 -0.68 -19.29
C LEU A 42 -3.11 -1.87 -19.89
N VAL A 43 -1.95 -1.60 -20.48
CA VAL A 43 -1.01 -2.64 -20.89
C VAL A 43 -0.26 -3.15 -19.65
N GLY A 44 -0.87 -4.11 -18.96
CA GLY A 44 -0.30 -4.75 -17.77
C GLY A 44 0.83 -5.71 -18.12
N GLY A 45 1.99 -5.18 -18.50
CA GLY A 45 3.19 -5.99 -18.75
C GLY A 45 3.65 -6.76 -17.49
N PRO A 46 4.47 -7.82 -17.63
CA PRO A 46 4.88 -8.68 -16.52
C PRO A 46 5.57 -7.89 -15.39
N THR A 47 6.47 -6.98 -15.74
CA THR A 47 7.15 -6.11 -14.77
C THR A 47 6.20 -5.21 -13.99
N PHE A 48 5.09 -4.76 -14.59
CA PHE A 48 4.11 -3.95 -13.89
C PHE A 48 3.34 -4.77 -12.85
N LYS A 49 2.99 -6.02 -13.19
CA LYS A 49 2.31 -6.94 -12.27
C LYS A 49 3.20 -7.29 -11.08
N GLU A 50 4.48 -7.59 -11.31
CA GLU A 50 5.47 -7.82 -10.25
C GLU A 50 5.58 -6.63 -9.29
N LYS A 51 5.55 -5.39 -9.82
CA LYS A 51 5.55 -4.19 -8.99
C LYS A 51 4.26 -4.01 -8.21
N CYS A 52 3.12 -4.39 -8.77
CA CYS A 52 1.84 -4.37 -8.04
C CYS A 52 1.83 -5.42 -6.90
N ALA A 53 2.36 -6.62 -7.14
CA ALA A 53 2.51 -7.64 -6.12
C ALA A 53 3.45 -7.20 -4.99
N ALA A 54 4.63 -6.67 -5.35
CA ALA A 54 5.57 -6.13 -4.36
C ALA A 54 4.97 -4.96 -3.55
N LEU A 55 4.18 -4.10 -4.19
CA LEU A 55 3.47 -3.00 -3.53
C LEU A 55 2.44 -3.53 -2.53
N TYR A 56 1.67 -4.55 -2.92
CA TYR A 56 0.69 -5.18 -2.03
C TYR A 56 1.36 -5.81 -0.81
N GLU A 57 2.43 -6.57 -1.00
CA GLU A 57 3.16 -7.18 0.11
C GLU A 57 3.73 -6.13 1.06
N ALA A 58 4.39 -5.11 0.52
CA ALA A 58 4.90 -4.01 1.33
C ALA A 58 3.78 -3.31 2.13
N ASN A 59 2.57 -3.19 1.56
CA ASN A 59 1.44 -2.53 2.23
C ASN A 59 0.91 -3.31 3.44
N ARG A 60 1.08 -4.62 3.47
CA ARG A 60 0.67 -5.47 4.61
C ARG A 60 1.62 -5.34 5.79
N PHE A 61 2.90 -5.11 5.54
CA PHE A 61 3.92 -5.04 6.60
C PHE A 61 4.18 -3.63 7.09
N TYR A 62 4.10 -2.64 6.19
CA TYR A 62 4.48 -1.26 6.50
C TYR A 62 3.27 -0.33 6.51
N PRO A 63 3.10 0.46 7.59
CA PRO A 63 2.00 1.43 7.69
C PRO A 63 2.15 2.62 6.75
N ALA A 64 3.37 2.90 6.28
CA ALA A 64 3.67 3.97 5.34
C ALA A 64 4.61 3.47 4.25
N LEU A 65 4.31 3.83 3.01
CA LEU A 65 5.07 3.45 1.83
C LEU A 65 5.46 4.68 1.02
N ILE A 66 6.64 4.63 0.42
CA ILE A 66 7.16 5.68 -0.46
C ILE A 66 7.47 5.05 -1.81
N LEU A 67 6.88 5.61 -2.88
CA LEU A 67 7.11 5.15 -4.24
C LEU A 67 8.05 6.10 -4.97
N THR A 68 9.21 5.59 -5.34
CA THR A 68 10.25 6.32 -6.06
C THR A 68 10.35 5.87 -7.51
N GLY A 69 10.62 6.81 -8.41
CA GLY A 69 10.75 6.54 -9.85
C GLY A 69 10.50 7.78 -10.69
N ALA A 70 10.95 7.75 -11.95
CA ALA A 70 10.81 8.87 -12.89
C ALA A 70 9.35 9.32 -13.07
N PRO A 71 9.07 10.60 -13.33
CA PRO A 71 7.71 11.06 -13.64
C PRO A 71 7.14 10.28 -14.83
N GLY A 72 5.82 10.04 -14.83
CA GLY A 72 5.16 9.26 -15.89
C GLY A 72 5.36 7.73 -15.82
N SER A 73 6.15 7.20 -14.88
CA SER A 73 6.41 5.75 -14.78
C SER A 73 5.25 4.90 -14.23
N GLY A 74 4.03 5.44 -14.15
CA GLY A 74 2.86 4.69 -13.69
C GLY A 74 2.74 4.43 -12.18
N LYS A 75 3.49 5.15 -11.32
CA LYS A 75 3.42 4.97 -9.84
C LYS A 75 2.00 5.16 -9.28
N THR A 76 1.36 6.27 -9.63
CA THR A 76 -0.01 6.58 -9.19
C THR A 76 -1.01 5.55 -9.73
N THR A 77 -0.78 5.08 -10.96
CA THR A 77 -1.57 4.01 -11.58
C THR A 77 -1.44 2.71 -10.80
N ALA A 78 -0.22 2.31 -10.42
CA ALA A 78 0.02 1.11 -9.62
C ALA A 78 -0.72 1.15 -8.27
N CYS A 79 -0.65 2.28 -7.53
CA CYS A 79 -1.45 2.46 -6.31
C CYS A 79 -2.94 2.29 -6.55
N THR A 80 -3.44 2.90 -7.63
CA THR A 80 -4.88 2.89 -7.96
C THR A 80 -5.35 1.48 -8.33
N VAL A 81 -4.55 0.75 -9.11
CA VAL A 81 -4.83 -0.63 -9.52
C VAL A 81 -4.85 -1.56 -8.31
N VAL A 82 -3.83 -1.50 -7.45
CA VAL A 82 -3.77 -2.34 -6.24
C VAL A 82 -4.94 -2.02 -5.30
N ARG A 83 -5.26 -0.74 -5.08
CA ARG A 83 -6.43 -0.33 -4.26
C ARG A 83 -7.74 -0.92 -4.77
N GLN A 84 -7.97 -0.86 -6.08
CA GLN A 84 -9.19 -1.41 -6.69
C GLN A 84 -9.20 -2.93 -6.67
N ALA A 85 -8.05 -3.57 -6.91
CA ALA A 85 -7.93 -5.01 -6.79
C ALA A 85 -8.29 -5.47 -5.37
N LEU A 86 -7.77 -4.81 -4.33
CA LEU A 86 -8.10 -5.10 -2.93
C LEU A 86 -9.58 -4.85 -2.61
N THR A 87 -10.17 -3.80 -3.16
CA THR A 87 -11.61 -3.56 -3.02
C THR A 87 -12.44 -4.71 -3.60
N LYS A 88 -12.04 -5.25 -4.76
CA LYS A 88 -12.70 -6.40 -5.38
C LYS A 88 -12.46 -7.72 -4.63
N VAL A 89 -11.25 -7.93 -4.07
CA VAL A 89 -10.93 -9.15 -3.31
C VAL A 89 -11.66 -9.17 -1.97
N LEU A 90 -11.57 -8.08 -1.20
CA LEU A 90 -12.10 -8.00 0.16
C LEU A 90 -13.58 -7.63 0.20
N SER A 91 -14.18 -7.28 -0.94
CA SER A 91 -15.55 -6.73 -1.03
C SER A 91 -15.80 -5.56 -0.09
N CYS A 92 -14.73 -4.82 0.24
CA CYS A 92 -14.73 -3.70 1.17
C CYS A 92 -14.26 -2.43 0.43
N PRO A 93 -15.01 -1.32 0.47
CA PRO A 93 -14.65 -0.11 -0.25
C PRO A 93 -13.39 0.54 0.32
N HIS A 94 -12.31 0.60 -0.48
CA HIS A 94 -11.09 1.32 -0.11
C HIS A 94 -11.15 2.77 -0.60
N LYS A 95 -11.18 3.72 0.35
CA LYS A 95 -11.17 5.15 0.07
C LYS A 95 -9.75 5.70 0.01
N GLU A 96 -9.53 6.64 -0.92
CA GLU A 96 -8.24 7.31 -1.11
C GLU A 96 -8.42 8.82 -0.94
N GLU A 97 -7.59 9.42 -0.11
CA GLU A 97 -7.50 10.87 0.06
C GLU A 97 -6.15 11.33 -0.50
N ARG A 98 -6.16 12.34 -1.39
CA ARG A 98 -4.96 12.84 -2.07
C ARG A 98 -4.75 14.30 -1.74
N PHE A 99 -3.50 14.68 -1.46
CA PHE A 99 -3.10 16.08 -1.31
C PHE A 99 -1.67 16.28 -1.80
N THR A 100 -1.32 17.52 -2.15
CA THR A 100 0.03 17.89 -2.60
C THR A 100 0.74 18.67 -1.51
N ALA A 101 1.75 18.04 -0.89
CA ALA A 101 2.49 18.63 0.23
C ALA A 101 3.19 19.96 -0.10
N ARG A 102 3.54 20.19 -1.37
CA ARG A 102 4.20 21.43 -1.82
C ARG A 102 3.26 22.64 -1.88
N LEU A 103 1.94 22.43 -1.94
CA LEU A 103 0.96 23.51 -2.08
C LEU A 103 0.42 24.04 -0.75
N ILE A 104 0.80 23.42 0.38
CA ILE A 104 0.19 23.65 1.68
C ILE A 104 1.29 24.00 2.68
N THR A 105 1.08 25.01 3.51
CA THR A 105 2.04 25.36 4.56
C THR A 105 1.98 24.38 5.72
N ALA A 106 3.04 24.26 6.51
CA ALA A 106 3.05 23.37 7.68
C ALA A 106 1.89 23.67 8.66
N GLN A 107 1.60 24.96 8.89
CA GLN A 107 0.47 25.40 9.71
C GLN A 107 -0.89 24.97 9.15
N GLN A 108 -1.08 25.05 7.83
CA GLN A 108 -2.33 24.58 7.20
C GLN A 108 -2.44 23.04 7.20
N MET A 109 -1.32 22.34 7.13
CA MET A 109 -1.30 20.87 7.11
C MET A 109 -1.59 20.28 8.49
N PHE A 110 -0.92 20.78 9.53
CA PHE A 110 -0.96 20.22 10.88
C PHE A 110 -1.86 20.97 11.86
N GLY A 111 -2.22 22.22 11.54
CA GLY A 111 -2.97 23.10 12.42
C GLY A 111 -2.09 24.21 13.00
N ASN A 112 -2.74 25.21 13.59
CA ASN A 112 -2.06 26.33 14.22
C ASN A 112 -2.82 26.83 15.46
N HIS A 113 -2.07 27.39 16.40
CA HIS A 113 -2.64 28.05 17.57
C HIS A 113 -2.89 29.54 17.25
N ASP A 114 -4.13 30.00 17.38
CA ASP A 114 -4.47 31.42 17.22
C ASP A 114 -4.16 32.19 18.51
N PRO A 115 -3.19 33.13 18.51
CA PRO A 115 -2.78 33.87 19.70
C PRO A 115 -3.84 34.85 20.22
N VAL A 116 -4.81 35.26 19.40
CA VAL A 116 -5.85 36.22 19.81
C VAL A 116 -7.00 35.53 20.53
N THR A 117 -7.47 34.41 19.98
CA THR A 117 -8.60 33.66 20.53
C THR A 117 -8.19 32.57 21.52
N GLY A 118 -6.91 32.16 21.50
CA GLY A 118 -6.41 31.02 22.28
C GLY A 118 -6.97 29.67 21.80
N LEU A 119 -7.61 29.64 20.62
CA LEU A 119 -8.21 28.43 20.08
C LEU A 119 -7.25 27.71 19.14
N TRP A 120 -7.31 26.37 19.18
CA TRP A 120 -6.62 25.53 18.21
C TRP A 120 -7.40 25.46 16.90
N GLN A 121 -6.74 25.75 15.79
CA GLN A 121 -7.29 25.58 14.45
C GLN A 121 -6.79 24.27 13.85
N ASP A 122 -7.72 23.41 13.44
CA ASP A 122 -7.41 22.11 12.84
C ASP A 122 -6.84 22.24 11.42
N GLY A 123 -5.72 21.54 11.18
CA GLY A 123 -5.12 21.42 9.84
C GLY A 123 -5.81 20.40 8.95
N LEU A 124 -5.38 20.35 7.69
CA LEU A 124 -5.92 19.41 6.70
C LEU A 124 -5.77 17.95 7.15
N PHE A 125 -4.62 17.58 7.71
CA PHE A 125 -4.35 16.21 8.14
C PHE A 125 -5.28 15.78 9.28
N THR A 126 -5.50 16.63 10.28
CA THR A 126 -6.37 16.32 11.41
C THR A 126 -7.83 16.17 10.96
N GLN A 127 -8.28 17.00 10.01
CA GLN A 127 -9.60 16.87 9.40
C GLN A 127 -9.75 15.57 8.60
N MET A 128 -8.77 15.21 7.77
CA MET A 128 -8.76 13.95 7.03
C MET A 128 -8.79 12.73 7.97
N TRP A 129 -7.98 12.76 9.02
CA TRP A 129 -7.93 11.70 10.03
C TRP A 129 -9.27 11.50 10.75
N ARG A 130 -9.91 12.59 11.19
CA ARG A 130 -11.24 12.50 11.82
C ARG A 130 -12.29 11.94 10.86
N ARG A 131 -12.27 12.33 9.59
CA ARG A 131 -13.18 11.79 8.56
C ARG A 131 -12.95 10.31 8.29
N ALA A 132 -11.70 9.85 8.35
CA ALA A 132 -11.37 8.43 8.20
C ALA A 132 -11.92 7.62 9.38
N ASN A 133 -11.76 8.11 10.61
CA ASN A 133 -12.20 7.41 11.83
C ASN A 133 -13.70 7.53 12.13
N ALA A 134 -14.38 8.54 11.59
CA ALA A 134 -15.82 8.72 11.78
C ALA A 134 -16.67 7.74 10.94
N GLN A 135 -16.08 7.07 9.96
CA GLN A 135 -16.80 6.10 9.14
C GLN A 135 -16.97 4.80 9.92
N PRO A 136 -18.21 4.29 10.12
CA PRO A 136 -18.39 2.97 10.68
C PRO A 136 -17.74 1.93 9.75
N PRO A 137 -17.21 0.82 10.29
CA PRO A 137 -16.70 -0.26 9.45
C PRO A 137 -17.82 -0.69 8.50
N SER A 138 -17.58 -0.57 7.19
CA SER A 138 -18.60 -0.87 6.19
C SER A 138 -19.13 -2.28 6.42
N THR A 139 -20.40 -2.38 6.81
CA THR A 139 -21.12 -3.64 6.94
C THR A 139 -21.40 -4.18 5.55
N GLY A 140 -20.39 -4.79 4.94
CA GLY A 140 -20.51 -5.63 3.75
C GLY A 140 -20.55 -7.08 4.18
N ALA A 141 -21.59 -7.80 3.78
CA ALA A 141 -21.78 -9.21 4.06
C ALA A 141 -20.51 -10.03 3.72
N ASN A 142 -20.07 -10.82 4.70
CA ASN A 142 -18.88 -11.67 4.72
C ASN A 142 -17.55 -10.95 5.02
N GLY A 143 -17.26 -10.84 6.32
CA GLY A 143 -15.91 -11.04 6.84
C GLY A 143 -14.83 -10.11 6.30
N CYS A 144 -14.93 -8.81 6.58
CA CYS A 144 -13.78 -7.91 6.52
C CYS A 144 -12.83 -8.26 7.68
N LEU A 145 -12.03 -9.32 7.48
CA LEU A 145 -10.87 -9.79 8.26
C LEU A 145 -10.81 -9.28 9.71
N GLN A 146 -11.38 -10.05 10.63
CA GLN A 146 -10.64 -10.28 11.88
C GLN A 146 -9.30 -10.90 11.49
N SER A 147 -8.24 -10.31 12.00
CA SER A 147 -6.88 -10.86 11.98
C SER A 147 -6.88 -12.25 12.64
N SER A 148 -7.13 -13.31 11.88
CA SER A 148 -6.83 -14.67 12.29
C SER A 148 -5.62 -15.15 11.48
N ASP A 149 -4.45 -14.59 11.81
CA ASP A 149 -3.15 -15.21 11.54
C ASP A 149 -2.08 -14.44 12.30
N SER A 150 -2.07 -14.59 13.63
CA SER A 150 -0.94 -14.24 14.52
C SER A 150 -1.17 -14.82 15.92
N ALA A 151 -1.05 -16.14 16.08
CA ALA A 151 -0.64 -16.78 17.34
C ALA A 151 -0.43 -18.30 17.16
N GLN A 152 0.61 -18.70 16.44
CA GLN A 152 1.28 -19.97 16.74
C GLN A 152 2.73 -19.63 17.07
N ALA A 153 2.99 -19.41 18.36
CA ALA A 153 4.36 -19.34 18.87
C ALA A 153 5.05 -20.69 18.61
N PRO A 154 6.31 -20.72 18.17
CA PRO A 154 7.04 -21.98 18.08
C PRO A 154 7.30 -22.49 19.50
N ALA A 155 6.69 -23.62 19.84
CA ALA A 155 7.22 -24.45 20.91
C ALA A 155 8.63 -24.89 20.48
N SER A 156 9.61 -24.63 21.32
CA SER A 156 10.98 -25.09 21.16
C SER A 156 11.45 -25.67 22.49
N PRO A 157 12.42 -26.57 22.44
CA PRO A 157 12.24 -28.02 22.38
C PRO A 157 11.97 -28.68 23.74
#